data_AF-A0AAJ6K3D8-F1
#
_entry.id   AF-A0AAJ6K3D8-F1
#
_cell.length_a   1.000
_cell.length_b   1.000
_cell.length_c   1.000
_cell.angle_alpha   90.00
_cell.angle_beta   90.00
_cell.angle_gamma   90.00
#
_symmetry.space_group_name_H-M   'P 1'
#
loop_
_entity.id
_entity.type
_entity.pdbx_description
1 polymer ?
#
loop_
_entity_poly.entity_id
_entity_poly.type
_entity_poly.pdbx_seq_one_letter_code
_entity_poly.pdbx_strand_id
1 'polypeptide(L)'
;MEQLLSLAGGQLKIVMGLAIVALGAFRWLIGRRDLQFVRRREFLQYWKNPWELDALSVEVLSRQLFGTYLPAAVVRGVCDRSGAEVCRTLGDLSDVWSLIEWNQETQQIRWKSKAASATRRASWNLIFWLIYFVSAFVGGLILFLLASTSTDVSNATSVAYSLWGIMLVGVSGVALWRTDTWAAATRLGDVFLEDVNRLALVERDASDPGSGSQRTAQACGAEDQ
;
A
#
# COMPACT_ATOMS: atom_id res chain seq x y z
N MET A 1 29.61 -10.42 -38.23
CA MET A 1 28.98 -9.60 -37.17
C MET A 1 27.97 -8.58 -37.71
N GLU A 2 28.24 -7.92 -38.85
CA GLU A 2 27.31 -6.94 -39.44
C GLU A 2 26.02 -7.55 -40.02
N GLN A 3 26.06 -8.79 -40.51
CA GLN A 3 24.87 -9.48 -41.03
C GLN A 3 23.90 -9.97 -39.93
N LEU A 4 24.37 -10.13 -38.69
CA LEU A 4 23.50 -10.45 -37.54
C LEU A 4 22.74 -9.21 -37.05
N LEU A 5 23.33 -8.02 -37.21
CA LEU A 5 22.70 -6.73 -36.90
C LEU A 5 21.67 -6.29 -37.94
N SER A 6 21.82 -6.71 -39.21
CA SER A 6 20.87 -6.33 -40.28
C SER A 6 19.62 -7.21 -40.32
N LEU A 7 19.72 -8.52 -40.05
CA LEU A 7 18.55 -9.43 -40.00
C LEU A 7 17.77 -9.34 -38.69
N ALA A 8 18.44 -9.12 -37.55
CA ALA A 8 17.76 -8.90 -36.27
C ALA A 8 17.12 -7.49 -36.14
N GLY A 9 17.41 -6.59 -37.09
CA GLY A 9 17.19 -5.15 -36.94
C GLY A 9 15.73 -4.70 -36.84
N GLY A 10 14.74 -5.50 -37.23
CA GLY A 10 13.32 -5.13 -37.10
C GLY A 10 12.69 -5.62 -35.80
N GLN A 11 12.79 -6.92 -35.55
CA GLN A 11 12.16 -7.60 -34.42
C GLN A 11 12.86 -7.26 -33.10
N LEU A 12 14.20 -7.14 -33.11
CA LEU A 12 14.98 -6.77 -31.94
C LEU A 12 14.75 -5.31 -31.55
N LYS A 13 14.48 -4.41 -32.51
CA LYS A 13 14.07 -3.03 -32.22
C LYS A 13 12.69 -2.94 -31.57
N ILE A 14 11.75 -3.79 -31.98
CA ILE A 14 10.40 -3.85 -31.38
C ILE A 14 10.48 -4.37 -29.95
N VAL A 15 11.19 -5.48 -29.71
CA VAL A 15 11.39 -6.04 -28.36
C VAL A 15 12.15 -5.07 -27.46
N MET A 16 13.20 -4.43 -27.98
CA MET A 16 13.97 -3.41 -27.24
C MET A 16 13.13 -2.18 -26.93
N GLY A 17 12.35 -1.67 -27.89
CA GLY A 17 11.45 -0.54 -27.68
C GLY A 17 10.41 -0.86 -26.60
N LEU A 18 9.87 -2.07 -26.61
CA LEU A 18 8.87 -2.48 -25.64
C LEU A 18 9.48 -2.74 -24.25
N ALA A 19 10.70 -3.27 -24.18
CA ALA A 19 11.46 -3.38 -22.94
C ALA A 19 11.79 -2.00 -22.34
N ILE A 20 12.16 -1.02 -23.16
CA ILE A 20 12.40 0.37 -22.73
C ILE A 20 11.10 1.00 -22.21
N VAL A 21 9.97 0.77 -22.87
CA VAL A 21 8.66 1.25 -22.39
C VAL A 21 8.27 0.59 -21.07
N ALA A 22 8.47 -0.72 -20.94
CA ALA A 22 8.20 -1.46 -19.71
C ALA A 22 9.10 -1.00 -18.54
N LEU A 23 10.41 -0.84 -18.79
CA LEU A 23 11.37 -0.32 -17.81
C LEU A 23 11.08 1.14 -17.45
N GLY A 24 10.69 1.97 -18.43
CA GLY A 24 10.28 3.34 -18.21
C GLY A 24 9.02 3.44 -17.36
N ALA A 25 8.01 2.61 -17.64
CA ALA A 25 6.79 2.52 -16.82
C ALA A 25 7.10 2.02 -15.41
N PHE A 26 7.97 1.02 -15.26
CA PHE A 26 8.39 0.50 -13.96
C PHE A 26 9.18 1.53 -13.15
N ARG A 27 10.12 2.23 -13.78
CA ARG A 27 10.89 3.34 -13.17
C ARG A 27 9.99 4.50 -12.79
N TRP A 28 8.97 4.81 -13.59
CA TRP A 28 7.96 5.82 -13.29
C TRP A 28 7.09 5.42 -12.08
N LEU A 29 6.72 4.15 -11.97
CA LEU A 29 6.00 3.62 -10.81
C LEU A 29 6.84 3.67 -9.53
N ILE A 30 8.13 3.32 -9.60
CA ILE A 30 9.05 3.38 -8.44
C ILE A 30 9.37 4.83 -8.06
N GLY A 31 9.62 5.71 -9.04
CA GLY A 31 9.95 7.12 -8.80
C GLY A 31 8.85 7.90 -8.09
N ARG A 32 7.59 7.44 -8.16
CA ARG A 32 6.49 7.99 -7.36
C ARG A 32 6.65 7.76 -5.85
N ARG A 33 7.32 6.69 -5.42
CA ARG A 33 7.52 6.38 -3.98
C ARG A 33 8.63 7.25 -3.36
N ASP A 34 9.74 7.47 -4.06
CA ASP A 34 10.88 8.24 -3.52
C ASP A 34 10.59 9.74 -3.37
N LEU A 35 9.80 10.32 -4.28
CA LEU A 35 9.38 11.73 -4.19
C LEU A 35 8.46 12.01 -2.99
N GLN A 36 7.82 10.98 -2.43
CA GLN A 36 6.97 11.14 -1.25
C GLN A 36 7.76 11.26 0.05
N PHE A 37 8.94 10.63 0.18
CA PHE A 37 9.71 10.65 1.43
C PHE A 37 10.32 12.01 1.76
N VAL A 38 10.77 12.77 0.76
CA VAL A 38 11.31 14.13 0.97
C VAL A 38 10.18 15.11 1.32
N ARG A 39 9.02 15.00 0.66
CA ARG A 39 7.83 15.84 0.93
C ARG A 39 7.20 15.58 2.31
N ARG A 40 7.36 14.37 2.86
CA ARG A 40 6.90 13.99 4.23
C ARG A 40 7.59 14.79 5.35
N ARG A 41 8.86 15.17 5.17
CA ARG A 41 9.62 15.93 6.19
C ARG A 41 9.21 17.40 6.26
N GLU A 42 8.93 18.02 5.12
CA GLU A 42 8.46 19.42 5.04
C GLU A 42 7.02 19.54 5.53
N PHE A 43 6.19 18.54 5.25
CA PHE A 43 4.80 18.52 5.72
C PHE A 43 4.67 18.37 7.25
N LEU A 44 5.61 17.67 7.90
CA LEU A 44 5.70 17.58 9.37
C LEU A 44 5.89 18.95 10.06
N GLN A 45 6.43 19.95 9.36
CA GLN A 45 6.54 21.30 9.92
C GLN A 45 5.21 22.05 9.88
N TYR A 46 4.37 21.77 8.88
CA TYR A 46 3.05 22.39 8.70
C TYR A 46 1.92 21.67 9.44
N TRP A 47 2.04 20.37 9.70
CA TRP A 47 0.98 19.57 10.34
C TRP A 47 0.92 19.66 11.87
N LYS A 48 1.65 20.60 12.50
CA LYS A 48 1.70 20.72 13.96
C LYS A 48 0.32 20.90 14.62
N ASN A 49 -0.70 21.39 13.90
CA ASN A 49 -2.09 21.50 14.38
C ASN A 49 -3.11 20.92 13.37
N PRO A 50 -3.32 19.60 13.31
CA PRO A 50 -4.34 18.95 12.44
C PRO A 50 -5.77 19.39 12.74
N TRP A 51 -5.99 19.91 13.95
CA TRP A 51 -7.27 20.37 14.47
C TRP A 51 -7.69 21.72 13.89
N GLU A 52 -6.74 22.52 13.39
CA GLU A 52 -7.02 23.80 12.74
C GLU A 52 -7.48 23.63 11.27
N LEU A 53 -7.17 22.48 10.66
CA LEU A 53 -7.59 22.20 9.29
C LEU A 53 -8.96 21.55 9.26
N ASP A 54 -9.78 22.00 8.31
CA ASP A 54 -11.06 21.36 8.00
C ASP A 54 -10.88 19.88 7.63
N ALA A 55 -11.89 19.05 7.93
CA ALA A 55 -11.82 17.60 7.75
C ALA A 55 -11.52 17.22 6.29
N LEU A 56 -12.11 17.95 5.33
CA LEU A 56 -11.85 17.74 3.90
C LEU A 56 -10.39 18.03 3.53
N SER A 57 -9.80 19.07 4.12
CA SER A 57 -8.41 19.44 3.87
C SER A 57 -7.46 18.36 4.39
N VAL A 58 -7.73 17.82 5.59
CA VAL A 58 -6.97 16.71 6.17
C VAL A 58 -7.01 15.46 5.27
N GLU A 59 -8.18 15.13 4.72
CA GLU A 59 -8.36 13.97 3.84
C GLU A 59 -7.68 14.12 2.46
N VAL A 60 -7.74 15.32 1.88
CA VAL A 60 -7.07 15.61 0.61
C VAL A 60 -5.55 15.56 0.80
N LEU A 61 -5.04 16.15 1.89
CA LEU A 61 -3.62 16.15 2.19
C LEU A 61 -3.10 14.75 2.52
N SER A 62 -3.85 13.96 3.30
CA SER A 62 -3.48 12.56 3.59
C SER A 62 -3.39 11.73 2.31
N ARG A 63 -4.34 11.91 1.38
CA ARG A 63 -4.30 11.27 0.06
C ARG A 63 -3.12 11.71 -0.80
N GLN A 64 -2.77 12.99 -0.77
CA GLN A 64 -1.61 13.49 -1.54
C GLN A 64 -0.28 12.98 -0.97
N LEU A 65 -0.18 12.85 0.35
CA LEU A 65 1.06 12.47 1.03
C LEU A 65 1.32 10.96 1.03
N PHE A 66 0.27 10.18 1.28
CA PHE A 66 0.35 8.73 1.43
C PHE A 66 -0.17 7.97 0.21
N GLY A 67 -0.81 8.66 -0.74
CA GLY A 67 -1.40 8.03 -1.93
C GLY A 67 -2.74 7.34 -1.69
N THR A 68 -3.20 7.28 -0.44
CA THR A 68 -4.42 6.59 -0.01
C THR A 68 -5.32 7.53 0.78
N TYR A 69 -6.64 7.42 0.61
CA TYR A 69 -7.61 8.15 1.39
C TYR A 69 -7.64 7.63 2.84
N LEU A 70 -7.33 8.48 3.82
CA LEU A 70 -7.52 8.21 5.24
C LEU A 70 -8.54 9.22 5.82
N PRO A 71 -9.59 8.76 6.54
CA PRO A 71 -10.57 9.63 7.18
C PRO A 71 -9.93 10.62 8.15
N ALA A 72 -10.44 11.86 8.20
CA ALA A 72 -9.87 12.90 9.05
C ALA A 72 -9.81 12.52 10.55
N ALA A 73 -10.81 11.79 11.05
CA ALA A 73 -10.86 11.36 12.44
C ALA A 73 -9.72 10.38 12.81
N VAL A 74 -9.42 9.45 11.90
CA VAL A 74 -8.29 8.52 12.04
C VAL A 74 -6.96 9.27 12.04
N VAL A 75 -6.83 10.24 11.13
CA VAL A 75 -5.59 11.03 11.01
C VAL A 75 -5.36 11.87 12.26
N ARG A 76 -6.40 12.57 12.76
CA ARG A 76 -6.33 13.39 13.97
C ARG A 76 -5.95 12.55 15.20
N GLY A 77 -6.61 11.40 15.41
CA GLY A 77 -6.29 10.52 16.54
C GLY A 77 -4.86 9.94 16.51
N VAL A 78 -4.26 9.79 15.32
CA VAL A 78 -2.84 9.41 15.20
C VAL A 78 -1.91 10.61 15.41
N CYS A 79 -2.31 11.81 14.97
CA CYS A 79 -1.55 13.05 15.12
C CYS A 79 -1.50 13.59 16.56
N ASP A 80 -2.36 13.14 17.46
CA ASP A 80 -2.26 13.46 18.90
C ASP A 80 -1.02 12.82 19.56
N ARG A 81 -0.34 11.89 18.87
CA ARG A 81 1.01 11.49 19.27
C ARG A 81 1.99 12.64 19.06
N SER A 82 2.85 12.86 20.05
CA SER A 82 3.99 13.76 19.87
C SER A 82 5.11 13.07 19.08
N GLY A 83 5.56 13.72 17.98
CA GLY A 83 6.87 13.46 17.37
C GLY A 83 6.91 12.73 16.03
N ALA A 84 8.10 12.23 15.69
CA ALA A 84 8.46 11.61 14.41
C ALA A 84 7.72 10.29 14.11
N GLU A 85 7.07 9.70 15.11
CA GLU A 85 6.31 8.45 14.98
C GLU A 85 4.98 8.63 14.26
N VAL A 86 4.38 9.82 14.25
CA VAL A 86 3.08 10.10 13.60
C VAL A 86 3.12 9.77 12.11
N CYS A 87 4.11 10.29 11.37
CA CYS A 87 4.23 10.03 9.94
C CYS A 87 4.53 8.58 9.63
N ARG A 88 5.25 7.89 10.53
CA ARG A 88 5.54 6.47 10.39
C ARG A 88 4.25 5.67 10.59
N THR A 89 3.50 5.91 11.66
CA THR A 89 2.22 5.26 11.95
C THR A 89 1.20 5.53 10.85
N LEU A 90 1.07 6.76 10.35
CA LEU A 90 0.18 7.08 9.22
C LEU A 90 0.63 6.43 7.91
N GLY A 91 1.94 6.36 7.65
CA GLY A 91 2.50 5.65 6.51
C GLY A 91 2.19 4.16 6.58
N ASP A 92 2.50 3.54 7.70
CA ASP A 92 2.22 2.14 7.99
C ASP A 92 0.72 1.85 7.86
N LEU A 93 -0.15 2.71 8.40
CA LEU A 93 -1.60 2.61 8.28
C LEU A 93 -2.08 2.75 6.83
N SER A 94 -1.47 3.65 6.06
CA SER A 94 -1.80 3.86 4.65
C SER A 94 -1.45 2.65 3.78
N ASP A 95 -0.37 1.94 4.11
CA ASP A 95 0.09 0.75 3.39
C ASP A 95 -0.89 -0.43 3.58
N VAL A 96 -1.49 -0.54 4.77
CA VAL A 96 -2.44 -1.61 5.10
C VAL A 96 -3.91 -1.21 4.95
N TRP A 97 -4.21 0.04 4.64
CA TRP A 97 -5.57 0.59 4.60
C TRP A 97 -6.54 -0.21 3.71
N SER A 98 -6.05 -0.76 2.60
CA SER A 98 -6.88 -1.58 1.70
C SER A 98 -7.41 -2.86 2.36
N LEU A 99 -6.72 -3.37 3.39
CA LEU A 99 -7.03 -4.58 4.16
C LEU A 99 -7.79 -4.28 5.46
N ILE A 100 -8.06 -3.01 5.70
CA ILE A 100 -8.68 -2.50 6.91
C ILE A 100 -10.10 -2.00 6.60
N GLU A 101 -10.97 -2.16 7.58
CA GLU A 101 -12.34 -1.65 7.61
C GLU A 101 -12.47 -0.62 8.73
N TRP A 102 -13.04 0.54 8.38
CA TRP A 102 -13.29 1.63 9.31
C TRP A 102 -14.78 1.66 9.65
N ASN A 103 -15.10 1.60 10.94
CA ASN A 103 -16.47 1.78 11.42
C ASN A 103 -16.67 3.24 11.86
N GLN A 104 -17.54 3.96 11.16
CA GLN A 104 -17.84 5.37 11.45
C GLN A 104 -18.54 5.57 12.80
N GLU A 105 -19.36 4.63 13.27
CA GLU A 105 -20.12 4.75 14.52
C GLU A 105 -19.23 4.52 15.74
N THR A 106 -18.35 3.52 15.68
CA THR A 106 -17.46 3.19 16.80
C THR A 106 -16.13 3.92 16.75
N GLN A 107 -15.82 4.57 15.62
CA GLN A 107 -14.52 5.20 15.35
C GLN A 107 -13.36 4.21 15.54
N GLN A 108 -13.59 2.93 15.18
CA GLN A 108 -12.60 1.86 15.32
C GLN A 108 -12.21 1.27 13.97
N ILE A 109 -10.95 0.89 13.91
CA ILE A 109 -10.28 0.26 12.78
C ILE A 109 -10.19 -1.24 13.03
N ARG A 110 -10.64 -2.06 12.09
CA ARG A 110 -10.56 -3.53 12.19
C ARG A 110 -10.01 -4.13 10.91
N TRP A 111 -9.37 -5.29 11.00
CA TRP A 111 -9.01 -6.07 9.82
C TRP A 111 -10.26 -6.56 9.09
N LYS A 112 -10.25 -6.47 7.75
CA LYS A 112 -11.25 -7.14 6.91
C LYS A 112 -11.17 -8.66 7.10
N SER A 113 -12.26 -9.36 6.84
CA SER A 113 -12.36 -10.84 6.95
C SER A 113 -11.24 -11.61 6.24
N LYS A 114 -10.70 -11.05 5.14
CA LYS A 114 -9.59 -11.61 4.37
C LYS A 114 -8.22 -11.50 5.08
N ALA A 115 -8.04 -10.50 5.95
CA ALA A 115 -6.82 -10.23 6.69
C ALA A 115 -6.94 -10.47 8.21
N ALA A 116 -8.09 -10.97 8.66
CA ALA A 116 -8.44 -11.09 10.08
C ALA A 116 -7.54 -12.05 10.90
N SER A 117 -6.81 -12.97 10.26
CA SER A 117 -5.88 -13.85 10.98
C SER A 117 -4.44 -13.65 10.52
N ALA A 118 -3.50 -13.72 11.46
CA ALA A 118 -2.06 -13.67 11.17
C ALA A 118 -1.64 -14.75 10.16
N THR A 119 -2.19 -15.96 10.29
CA THR A 119 -1.95 -17.08 9.36
C THR A 119 -2.45 -16.76 7.95
N ARG A 120 -3.65 -16.17 7.80
CA ARG A 120 -4.17 -15.77 6.48
C ARG A 120 -3.34 -14.68 5.85
N ARG A 121 -2.88 -13.69 6.63
CA ARG A 121 -1.99 -12.63 6.13
C ARG A 121 -0.67 -13.22 5.59
N ALA A 122 -0.08 -14.15 6.33
CA ALA A 122 1.14 -14.85 5.91
C ALA A 122 0.92 -15.72 4.66
N SER A 123 -0.19 -16.48 4.60
CA SER A 123 -0.52 -17.30 3.43
C SER A 123 -0.76 -16.46 2.18
N TRP A 124 -1.51 -15.36 2.29
CA TRP A 124 -1.74 -14.46 1.15
C TRP A 124 -0.44 -13.80 0.68
N ASN A 125 0.43 -13.38 1.60
CA ASN A 125 1.75 -12.89 1.25
C ASN A 125 2.57 -13.93 0.46
N LEU A 126 2.58 -15.19 0.92
CA LEU A 126 3.27 -16.28 0.23
C LEU A 126 2.68 -16.56 -1.16
N ILE A 127 1.35 -16.54 -1.31
CA ILE A 127 0.68 -16.72 -2.60
C ILE A 127 1.09 -15.62 -3.59
N PHE A 128 1.11 -14.35 -3.17
CA PHE A 128 1.53 -13.26 -4.06
C PHE A 128 3.02 -13.34 -4.42
N TRP A 129 3.87 -13.76 -3.49
CA TRP A 129 5.26 -14.09 -3.79
C TRP A 129 5.40 -15.20 -4.83
N LEU A 130 4.62 -16.28 -4.69
CA LEU A 130 4.63 -17.39 -5.62
C LEU A 130 4.14 -16.95 -7.01
N ILE A 131 3.06 -16.17 -7.09
CA ILE A 131 2.58 -15.59 -8.34
C ILE A 131 3.66 -14.70 -8.96
N TYR A 132 4.30 -13.84 -8.17
CA TYR A 132 5.39 -12.98 -8.63
C TYR A 132 6.54 -13.80 -9.23
N PHE A 133 7.08 -14.79 -8.50
CA PHE A 133 8.20 -15.60 -8.98
C PHE A 133 7.84 -16.41 -10.22
N VAL A 134 6.69 -17.07 -10.24
CA VAL A 134 6.27 -17.90 -11.38
C VAL A 134 6.00 -17.03 -12.61
N SER A 135 5.26 -15.93 -12.46
CA SER A 135 4.93 -15.04 -13.59
C SER A 135 6.16 -14.29 -14.12
N ALA A 136 7.06 -13.82 -13.24
CA ALA A 136 8.30 -13.18 -13.65
C ALA A 136 9.24 -14.17 -14.36
N PHE A 137 9.39 -15.39 -13.82
CA PHE A 137 10.23 -16.42 -14.40
C PHE A 137 9.70 -16.90 -15.75
N VAL A 138 8.42 -17.25 -15.84
CA VAL A 138 7.80 -17.72 -17.09
C VAL A 138 7.73 -16.59 -18.12
N GLY A 139 7.33 -15.39 -17.72
CA GLY A 139 7.27 -14.23 -18.62
C GLY A 139 8.66 -13.86 -19.16
N GLY A 140 9.67 -13.83 -18.28
CA GLY A 140 11.07 -13.60 -18.66
C GLY A 140 11.61 -14.69 -19.57
N LEU A 141 11.32 -15.97 -19.28
CA LEU A 141 11.76 -17.10 -20.09
C LEU A 141 11.14 -17.07 -21.50
N ILE A 142 9.84 -16.74 -21.63
CA ILE A 142 9.18 -16.62 -22.94
C ILE A 142 9.84 -15.51 -23.78
N LEU A 143 10.09 -14.35 -23.18
CA LEU A 143 10.74 -13.23 -23.86
C LEU A 143 12.19 -13.54 -24.22
N PHE A 144 12.92 -14.22 -23.33
CA PHE A 144 14.29 -14.64 -23.56
C PHE A 144 14.39 -15.67 -24.69
N LEU A 145 13.54 -16.71 -24.65
CA LEU A 145 13.50 -17.73 -25.69
C LEU A 145 13.19 -17.09 -27.04
N LEU A 146 12.20 -16.19 -27.11
CA LEU A 146 11.84 -15.47 -28.32
C LEU A 146 12.98 -14.58 -28.85
N ALA A 147 13.78 -13.98 -27.96
CA ALA A 147 14.95 -13.21 -28.36
C ALA A 147 16.12 -14.11 -28.85
N SER A 148 16.21 -15.34 -28.34
CA SER A 148 17.27 -16.31 -28.68
C SER A 148 16.97 -17.12 -29.95
N THR A 149 15.70 -17.32 -30.31
CA THR A 149 15.28 -18.05 -31.52
C THR A 149 15.06 -17.08 -32.68
N SER A 150 16.15 -16.67 -33.34
CA SER A 150 16.15 -15.59 -34.33
C SER A 150 15.87 -15.97 -35.79
N THR A 151 15.39 -17.18 -36.12
CA THR A 151 15.27 -17.57 -37.55
C THR A 151 14.03 -18.34 -38.02
N ASP A 152 13.29 -19.07 -37.18
CA ASP A 152 12.29 -20.04 -37.70
C ASP A 152 10.86 -19.89 -37.16
N VAL A 153 10.58 -18.85 -36.37
CA VAL A 153 9.24 -18.61 -35.81
C VAL A 153 8.44 -17.65 -36.69
N SER A 154 7.25 -18.10 -37.10
CA SER A 154 6.28 -17.27 -37.81
C SER A 154 6.02 -15.94 -37.08
N ASN A 155 5.95 -14.83 -37.82
CA ASN A 155 5.70 -13.50 -37.27
C ASN A 155 4.47 -13.46 -36.34
N ALA A 156 3.41 -14.19 -36.68
CA ALA A 156 2.20 -14.27 -35.85
C ALA A 156 2.48 -14.92 -34.48
N THR A 157 3.30 -15.97 -34.45
CA THR A 157 3.69 -16.65 -33.20
C THR A 157 4.57 -15.76 -32.35
N SER A 158 5.51 -15.02 -32.96
CA SER A 158 6.36 -14.08 -32.23
C SER A 158 5.56 -12.96 -31.56
N VAL A 159 4.58 -12.38 -32.26
CA VAL A 159 3.72 -11.35 -31.68
C VAL A 159 2.91 -11.92 -30.52
N ALA A 160 2.30 -13.09 -30.69
CA ALA A 160 1.52 -13.73 -29.63
C ALA A 160 2.37 -14.00 -28.37
N TYR A 161 3.57 -14.60 -28.52
CA TYR A 161 4.45 -14.88 -27.38
C TYR A 161 4.97 -13.60 -26.71
N SER A 162 5.24 -12.55 -27.48
CA SER A 162 5.64 -11.26 -26.90
C SER A 162 4.55 -10.67 -26.03
N LEU A 163 3.29 -10.65 -26.50
CA LEU A 163 2.13 -10.19 -25.73
C LEU A 163 1.94 -10.99 -24.44
N TRP A 164 2.05 -12.32 -24.51
CA TRP A 164 1.98 -13.18 -23.33
C TRP A 164 3.11 -12.90 -22.34
N GLY A 165 4.35 -12.76 -22.81
CA GLY A 165 5.50 -12.44 -21.96
C GLY A 165 5.33 -11.10 -21.25
N ILE A 166 4.88 -10.07 -21.97
CA ILE A 166 4.61 -8.74 -21.41
C ILE A 166 3.47 -8.78 -20.40
N MET A 167 2.39 -9.49 -20.72
CA MET A 167 1.26 -9.66 -19.82
C MET A 167 1.70 -10.32 -18.51
N LEU A 168 2.51 -11.38 -18.56
CA LEU A 168 3.02 -12.06 -17.37
C LEU A 168 3.96 -11.18 -16.55
N VAL A 169 4.80 -10.37 -17.19
CA VAL A 169 5.63 -9.37 -16.51
C VAL A 169 4.75 -8.27 -15.88
N GLY A 170 3.66 -7.87 -16.53
CA GLY A 170 2.68 -6.95 -15.94
C GLY A 170 1.98 -7.54 -14.71
N VAL A 171 1.57 -8.80 -14.79
CA VAL A 171 0.98 -9.55 -13.66
C VAL A 171 1.97 -9.65 -12.50
N SER A 172 3.26 -9.91 -12.78
CA SER A 172 4.29 -9.96 -11.74
C SER A 172 4.45 -8.60 -11.06
N GLY A 173 4.40 -7.49 -11.80
CA GLY A 173 4.41 -6.14 -11.23
C GLY A 173 3.23 -5.88 -10.29
N VAL A 174 2.01 -6.27 -10.68
CA VAL A 174 0.82 -6.15 -9.82
C VAL A 174 0.92 -7.04 -8.59
N ALA A 175 1.40 -8.28 -8.75
CA ALA A 175 1.62 -9.20 -7.63
C ALA A 175 2.64 -8.65 -6.64
N LEU A 176 3.74 -8.07 -7.12
CA LEU A 176 4.74 -7.42 -6.29
C LEU A 176 4.14 -6.24 -5.51
N TRP A 177 3.35 -5.39 -6.16
CA TRP A 177 2.69 -4.28 -5.48
C TRP A 177 1.71 -4.76 -4.39
N ARG A 178 0.95 -5.84 -4.65
CA ARG A 178 0.11 -6.46 -3.62
C ARG A 178 0.92 -7.08 -2.50
N THR A 179 2.09 -7.64 -2.80
CA THR A 179 2.99 -8.25 -1.81
C THR A 179 3.43 -7.23 -0.77
N ASP A 180 3.75 -6.00 -1.18
CA ASP A 180 4.11 -4.92 -0.24
C ASP A 180 3.02 -4.68 0.82
N THR A 181 1.74 -4.63 0.41
CA THR A 181 0.61 -4.40 1.33
C THR A 181 0.39 -5.56 2.30
N TRP A 182 0.57 -6.80 1.84
CA TRP A 182 0.40 -7.99 2.68
C TRP A 182 1.60 -8.21 3.60
N ALA A 183 2.82 -7.86 3.16
CA ALA A 183 4.02 -7.87 3.97
C ALA A 183 4.00 -6.78 5.04
N ALA A 184 3.44 -5.60 4.76
CA ALA A 184 3.18 -4.58 5.78
C ALA A 184 2.16 -5.10 6.82
N ALA A 185 1.08 -5.74 6.37
CA ALA A 185 0.06 -6.29 7.26
C ALA A 185 0.57 -7.42 8.17
N THR A 186 1.52 -8.25 7.72
CA THR A 186 2.15 -9.27 8.58
C THR A 186 3.12 -8.67 9.59
N ARG A 187 3.82 -7.58 9.24
CA ARG A 187 4.74 -6.88 10.15
C ARG A 187 4.02 -6.12 11.26
N LEU A 188 2.93 -5.44 10.93
CA LEU A 188 2.19 -4.60 11.89
C LEU A 188 1.35 -5.41 12.88
N GLY A 189 0.85 -6.58 12.47
CA GLY A 189 0.15 -7.48 13.40
C GLY A 189 -1.18 -6.92 13.92
N ASP A 190 -1.72 -7.51 14.98
CA ASP A 190 -2.99 -7.07 15.60
C ASP A 190 -2.75 -5.98 16.66
N VAL A 191 -1.59 -6.04 17.32
CA VAL A 191 -1.14 -5.05 18.32
C VAL A 191 -1.15 -3.63 17.75
N PHE A 192 -0.77 -3.46 16.48
CA PHE A 192 -0.82 -2.15 15.84
C PHE A 192 -2.25 -1.58 15.75
N LEU A 193 -3.25 -2.39 15.39
CA LEU A 193 -4.64 -1.91 15.33
C LEU A 193 -5.21 -1.66 16.73
N GLU A 194 -4.84 -2.48 17.71
CA GLU A 194 -5.22 -2.27 19.11
C GLU A 194 -4.67 -0.94 19.64
N ASP A 195 -3.42 -0.64 19.33
CA ASP A 195 -2.75 0.61 19.71
C ASP A 195 -3.44 1.83 19.06
N VAL A 196 -3.74 1.77 17.76
CA VAL A 196 -4.49 2.85 17.07
C VAL A 196 -5.91 3.01 17.63
N ASN A 197 -6.62 1.91 17.91
CA ASN A 197 -7.97 1.97 18.47
C ASN A 197 -7.99 2.48 19.91
N ARG A 198 -6.97 2.15 20.72
CA ARG A 198 -6.84 2.66 22.09
C ARG A 198 -6.74 4.18 22.11
N LEU A 199 -6.04 4.76 21.14
CA LEU A 199 -5.93 6.22 21.01
C LEU A 199 -7.28 6.85 20.64
N ALA A 200 -8.02 6.25 19.72
CA ALA A 200 -9.35 6.73 19.36
C ALA A 200 -10.32 6.72 20.56
N LEU A 201 -10.18 5.75 21.48
CA LEU A 201 -10.98 5.70 22.71
C LEU A 201 -10.60 6.80 23.72
N VAL A 202 -9.30 7.05 23.92
CA VAL A 202 -8.83 8.11 24.83
C VAL A 202 -9.35 9.49 24.41
N GLU A 203 -9.33 9.78 23.11
CA GLU A 203 -9.84 11.05 22.58
C GLU A 203 -11.35 11.20 22.76
N ARG A 204 -12.11 10.11 22.59
CA ARG A 204 -13.55 10.09 22.87
C ARG A 204 -13.86 10.38 24.34
N ASP A 205 -13.09 9.81 25.26
CA ASP A 205 -13.26 10.05 26.69
C ASP A 205 -12.85 11.49 27.09
N ALA A 206 -11.85 12.07 26.42
CA ALA A 206 -11.41 13.45 26.65
C ALA A 206 -12.41 14.49 26.10
N SER A 207 -13.07 14.18 24.99
CA SER A 207 -14.08 15.04 24.36
C SER A 207 -15.47 14.93 24.99
N ASP A 208 -15.72 13.92 25.85
CA ASP A 208 -16.94 13.76 26.65
C ASP A 208 -16.68 13.92 28.17
N PRO A 209 -16.41 15.15 28.66
CA PRO A 209 -16.13 15.41 30.08
C PRO A 209 -17.32 15.14 31.02
N GLY A 210 -18.51 14.82 30.50
CA GLY A 210 -19.72 14.54 31.28
C GLY A 210 -19.80 13.12 31.87
N SER A 211 -19.04 12.17 31.32
CA SER A 211 -19.11 10.75 31.69
C SER A 211 -18.36 10.42 33.00
N GLY A 212 -17.27 11.14 33.29
CA GLY A 212 -16.47 10.96 34.50
C GLY A 212 -17.15 11.40 35.80
N SER A 213 -18.02 12.42 35.73
CA SER A 213 -18.75 12.93 36.91
C SER A 213 -19.96 12.07 37.29
N GLN A 214 -20.51 11.28 36.36
CA GLN A 214 -21.64 10.39 36.68
C GLN A 214 -21.19 9.11 37.37
N ARG A 215 -20.01 8.56 37.05
CA ARG A 215 -19.50 7.34 37.72
C ARG A 215 -19.11 7.56 39.18
N THR A 216 -18.62 8.74 39.54
CA THR A 216 -18.32 9.08 40.95
C THR A 216 -19.58 9.46 41.73
N ALA A 217 -20.56 10.12 41.11
CA ALA A 217 -21.83 10.43 41.76
C ALA A 217 -22.69 9.18 42.02
N GLN A 218 -22.64 8.17 41.14
CA GLN A 218 -23.40 6.93 41.33
C GLN A 218 -22.78 5.99 42.37
N ALA A 219 -21.48 6.09 42.64
CA ALA A 219 -20.81 5.32 43.69
C ALA A 219 -21.04 5.89 45.11
N CYS A 220 -21.28 7.20 45.25
CA CYS A 220 -21.62 7.82 46.54
C CYS A 220 -23.12 7.82 46.87
N GLY A 221 -24.00 7.38 45.96
CA GLY A 221 -25.46 7.41 46.15
C GLY A 221 -26.09 6.07 46.55
N ALA A 222 -25.31 5.02 46.83
CA ALA A 222 -25.80 3.66 47.05
C ALA A 222 -25.62 3.14 48.49
N GLU A 223 -25.34 4.01 49.47
CA GLU A 223 -25.22 3.63 50.89
C GLU A 223 -26.33 4.14 51.81
N ASP A 224 -27.31 4.89 51.30
CA ASP A 224 -28.47 5.35 52.10
C ASP A 224 -29.80 4.96 51.44
N GLN A 225 -30.20 3.70 51.59
CA GLN A 225 -31.62 3.28 51.61
C GLN A 225 -31.79 1.92 52.29
#